data_AF-A0A024QGY5-F1
#
_entry.id   AF-A0A024QGY5-F1
#
_cell.length_a   1.000
_cell.length_b   1.000
_cell.length_c   1.000
_cell.angle_alpha   90.00
_cell.angle_beta   90.00
_cell.angle_gamma   90.00
#
_symmetry.space_group_name_H-M   'P 1'
#
loop_
_entity.id
_entity.type
_entity.pdbx_description
1 polymer ?
#
loop_
_entity_poly.entity_id
_entity_poly.type
_entity_poly.pdbx_seq_one_letter_code
_entity_poly.pdbx_strand_id
1 'polypeptide(L)'
;MRKFLAIDIGGTFIKYGVLTEMGNLINKNEILTDAHLGGAGVLRKVKKIGKQSLEEHDLRGICISTAGQVDSKKGVILYASSLIPDYTGMSIKKELESYFGLPVEVENDVNCVGLAESWVGKGKDVKSLFCLTIGTGIGGSYIIDNKLHSGHSFSGGEIGYIPIEGSQFEELASTRTLIKNVAIKKGIPEKAIDGKQIFELARDGDEICSQEIEKLVYFLSKGISTIAYMMNPEMIVIGGGITHQKDYLYPLIMEELEKDLIPSILRKTKIEIAGNLNDAGMIGALRHFLIQESMKPFNRITTLIESNKHKLTKGEGRIAKYVMMNLSDVPSKTISEMADKIEVSESMITRFCKKLEIGSFNHLRLMAKEAIVGTRIHDKTETSSLMEIKQKYINVLNKLETLNQPKDISKLKNQFLIAKQILIYGSEGMEFVINQIKYKLMQFGIPVDAFSTKFQMEMSTHLMQPESIVIGISISGFDSNIINILQSAESKNAITIGVTSQRDSPISEGADISFLIPSSNDLEADVCSIHEVSVFYLLDIFLKEFQRKIQKEVI
;
A
#
# COMPACT_ATOMS: atom_id res chain seq x y z
N MET A 1 -18.71 -9.21 -12.64
CA MET A 1 -17.81 -8.04 -12.57
C MET A 1 -18.63 -6.78 -12.62
N ARG A 2 -18.42 -5.85 -11.69
CA ARG A 2 -19.16 -4.57 -11.66
C ARG A 2 -18.71 -3.68 -12.82
N LYS A 3 -19.64 -2.90 -13.38
CA LYS A 3 -19.41 -1.95 -14.47
C LYS A 3 -19.68 -0.53 -14.00
N PHE A 4 -18.90 0.42 -14.49
CA PHE A 4 -18.96 1.83 -14.14
C PHE A 4 -18.86 2.68 -15.40
N LEU A 5 -19.63 3.76 -15.46
CA LEU A 5 -19.48 4.73 -16.52
C LEU A 5 -18.45 5.76 -16.07
N ALA A 6 -17.32 5.84 -16.77
CA ALA A 6 -16.37 6.93 -16.56
C ALA A 6 -16.52 7.99 -17.65
N ILE A 7 -16.41 9.25 -17.24
CA ILE A 7 -16.52 10.41 -18.10
C ILE A 7 -15.39 11.36 -17.74
N ASP A 8 -14.59 11.74 -18.72
CA ASP A 8 -13.51 12.70 -18.62
C ASP A 8 -13.89 13.97 -19.38
N ILE A 9 -14.19 15.03 -18.61
CA ILE A 9 -14.69 16.32 -19.09
C ILE A 9 -13.50 17.25 -19.30
N GLY A 10 -12.97 17.26 -20.52
CA GLY A 10 -11.98 18.22 -20.98
C GLY A 10 -12.60 19.48 -21.58
N GLY A 11 -11.78 20.49 -21.84
CA GLY A 11 -12.25 21.75 -22.46
C GLY A 11 -12.70 21.62 -23.92
N THR A 12 -12.10 20.70 -24.67
CA THR A 12 -12.42 20.47 -26.09
C THR A 12 -13.33 19.28 -26.29
N PHE A 13 -13.03 18.16 -25.62
CA PHE A 13 -13.75 16.90 -25.76
C PHE A 13 -14.19 16.34 -24.40
N ILE A 14 -15.34 15.68 -24.40
CA ILE A 14 -15.78 14.78 -23.35
C ILE A 14 -15.50 13.37 -23.84
N LYS A 15 -14.57 12.68 -23.19
CA LYS A 15 -14.30 11.26 -23.41
C LYS A 15 -15.08 10.45 -22.41
N TYR A 16 -15.66 9.33 -22.84
CA TYR A 16 -16.43 8.49 -21.92
C TYR A 16 -16.41 7.04 -22.35
N GLY A 17 -16.65 6.16 -21.39
CA GLY A 17 -16.64 4.72 -21.61
C GLY A 17 -17.08 3.96 -20.37
N VAL A 18 -17.47 2.71 -20.59
CA VAL A 18 -17.79 1.79 -19.51
C VAL A 18 -16.53 1.03 -19.14
N LEU A 19 -16.16 1.06 -17.87
CA LEU A 19 -15.06 0.30 -17.30
C LEU A 19 -15.56 -0.78 -16.37
N THR A 20 -14.75 -1.82 -16.23
CA THR A 20 -14.91 -2.82 -15.18
C THR A 20 -14.22 -2.39 -13.89
N GLU A 21 -14.56 -2.99 -12.76
CA GLU A 21 -13.91 -2.69 -11.46
C GLU A 21 -12.37 -2.91 -11.41
N MET A 22 -11.81 -3.60 -12.41
CA MET A 22 -10.37 -3.82 -12.57
C MET A 22 -9.69 -2.72 -13.40
N GLY A 23 -10.42 -1.71 -13.89
CA GLY A 23 -9.88 -0.67 -14.76
C GLY A 23 -9.83 -1.04 -16.24
N ASN A 24 -10.37 -2.20 -16.65
CA ASN A 24 -10.45 -2.58 -18.06
C ASN A 24 -11.60 -1.87 -18.76
N LEU A 25 -11.32 -1.24 -19.89
CA LEU A 25 -12.27 -0.50 -20.73
C LEU A 25 -13.09 -1.46 -21.61
N ILE A 26 -14.41 -1.35 -21.57
CA ILE A 26 -15.35 -2.17 -22.38
C ILE A 26 -15.65 -1.46 -23.70
N ASN A 27 -15.96 -0.18 -23.62
CA ASN A 27 -16.18 0.68 -24.78
C ASN A 27 -15.62 2.08 -24.52
N LYS A 28 -15.39 2.83 -25.59
CA LYS A 28 -14.86 4.19 -25.55
C LYS A 28 -15.50 5.01 -26.65
N ASN A 29 -15.91 6.22 -26.30
CA ASN A 29 -16.45 7.20 -27.22
C ASN A 29 -15.93 8.60 -26.84
N GLU A 30 -16.07 9.53 -27.78
CA GLU A 30 -15.69 10.93 -27.60
C GLU A 30 -16.72 11.82 -28.28
N ILE A 31 -17.04 12.95 -27.66
CA ILE A 31 -17.85 14.02 -28.26
C ILE A 31 -17.23 15.37 -27.97
N LEU A 32 -17.55 16.39 -28.77
CA LEU A 32 -17.20 17.78 -28.44
C LEU A 32 -17.82 18.19 -27.10
N THR A 33 -17.07 18.89 -26.27
CA THR A 33 -17.56 19.45 -25.00
C THR A 33 -18.61 20.53 -25.28
N ASP A 34 -18.41 21.33 -26.32
CA ASP A 34 -19.13 22.61 -26.55
C ASP A 34 -19.09 23.49 -25.30
N ALA A 35 -17.87 23.73 -24.81
CA ALA A 35 -17.65 24.44 -23.56
C ALA A 35 -18.32 25.83 -23.50
N HIS A 36 -18.51 26.49 -24.64
CA HIS A 36 -19.24 27.75 -24.77
C HIS A 36 -20.70 27.70 -24.29
N LEU A 37 -21.31 26.51 -24.17
CA LEU A 37 -22.65 26.32 -23.60
C LEU A 37 -22.67 26.41 -22.06
N GLY A 38 -21.51 26.60 -21.45
CA GLY A 38 -21.31 26.67 -20.02
C GLY A 38 -21.53 25.34 -19.29
N GLY A 39 -21.34 25.38 -17.98
CA GLY A 39 -21.38 24.20 -17.13
C GLY A 39 -22.72 23.44 -17.20
N ALA A 40 -23.84 24.16 -17.26
CA ALA A 40 -25.16 23.54 -17.43
C ALA A 40 -25.30 22.82 -18.79
N GLY A 41 -24.70 23.37 -19.86
CA GLY A 41 -24.68 22.74 -21.19
C GLY A 41 -23.86 21.45 -21.19
N VAL A 42 -22.67 21.49 -20.60
CA VAL A 42 -21.82 20.31 -20.41
C VAL A 42 -22.55 19.22 -19.63
N LEU A 43 -23.20 19.59 -18.52
CA LEU A 43 -23.88 18.61 -17.67
C LEU A 43 -25.12 17.98 -18.35
N ARG A 44 -25.82 18.72 -19.23
CA ARG A 44 -26.87 18.12 -20.09
C ARG A 44 -26.33 17.02 -20.99
N LYS A 45 -25.13 17.19 -21.54
CA LYS A 45 -24.48 16.17 -22.37
C LYS A 45 -24.07 14.95 -21.55
N VAL A 46 -23.48 15.18 -20.38
CA VAL A 46 -23.16 14.12 -19.41
C VAL A 46 -24.41 13.30 -19.05
N LYS A 47 -25.54 13.97 -18.81
CA LYS A 47 -26.83 13.29 -18.56
C LYS A 47 -27.29 12.43 -19.75
N LYS A 48 -27.14 12.93 -20.98
CA LYS A 48 -27.47 12.18 -22.20
C LYS A 48 -26.59 10.94 -22.36
N ILE A 49 -25.28 11.08 -22.16
CA ILE A 49 -24.31 9.98 -22.19
C ILE A 49 -24.67 8.92 -21.14
N GLY A 50 -24.94 9.34 -19.90
CA GLY A 50 -25.28 8.42 -18.83
C GLY A 50 -26.59 7.67 -19.06
N LYS A 51 -27.61 8.34 -19.62
CA LYS A 51 -28.87 7.69 -19.97
C LYS A 51 -28.66 6.58 -21.01
N GLN A 52 -27.96 6.88 -22.10
CA GLN A 52 -27.65 5.87 -23.12
C GLN A 52 -26.85 4.70 -22.53
N SER A 53 -25.85 4.99 -21.69
CA SER A 53 -25.02 3.96 -21.08
C SER A 53 -25.80 3.05 -20.13
N LEU A 54 -26.80 3.57 -19.43
CA LEU A 54 -27.71 2.80 -18.56
C LEU A 54 -28.67 1.90 -19.33
N GLU A 55 -29.07 2.29 -20.55
CA GLU A 55 -29.90 1.45 -21.42
C GLU A 55 -29.10 0.23 -21.94
N GLU A 56 -27.79 0.39 -22.13
CA GLU A 56 -26.90 -0.65 -22.66
C GLU A 56 -26.23 -1.52 -21.57
N HIS A 57 -26.08 -1.02 -20.34
CA HIS A 57 -25.28 -1.66 -19.30
C HIS A 57 -25.91 -1.54 -17.90
N ASP A 58 -25.75 -2.59 -17.07
CA ASP A 58 -26.02 -2.53 -15.63
C ASP A 58 -24.85 -1.84 -14.90
N LEU A 59 -25.00 -0.54 -14.66
CA LEU A 59 -23.97 0.32 -14.07
C LEU A 59 -24.11 0.42 -12.55
N ARG A 60 -22.98 0.35 -11.84
CA ARG A 60 -22.91 0.43 -10.37
C ARG A 60 -22.56 1.83 -9.86
N GLY A 61 -22.12 2.72 -10.74
CA GLY A 61 -21.75 4.09 -10.40
C GLY A 61 -21.26 4.87 -11.62
N ILE A 62 -21.14 6.19 -11.44
CA ILE A 62 -20.60 7.11 -12.44
C ILE A 62 -19.36 7.79 -11.87
N CYS A 63 -18.29 7.79 -12.66
CA CYS A 63 -16.98 8.31 -12.27
C CYS A 63 -16.64 9.50 -13.17
N ILE A 64 -16.45 10.68 -12.59
CA ILE A 64 -16.18 11.90 -13.35
C ILE A 64 -14.74 12.37 -13.08
N SER A 65 -13.96 12.45 -14.16
CA SER A 65 -12.75 13.27 -14.26
C SER A 65 -13.16 14.61 -14.87
N THR A 66 -12.69 15.72 -14.32
CA THR A 66 -13.07 17.05 -14.82
C THR A 66 -11.97 18.07 -14.69
N ALA A 67 -11.93 19.00 -15.66
CA ALA A 67 -11.15 20.21 -15.54
C ALA A 67 -11.61 21.08 -14.35
N GLY A 68 -10.66 21.80 -13.75
CA GLY A 68 -10.87 22.70 -12.62
C GLY A 68 -10.58 22.07 -11.25
N GLN A 69 -10.59 22.91 -10.22
CA GLN A 69 -10.42 22.51 -8.83
C GLN A 69 -11.72 21.92 -8.30
N VAL A 70 -11.63 20.78 -7.61
CA VAL A 70 -12.79 20.00 -7.16
C VAL A 70 -12.71 19.79 -5.65
N ASP A 71 -13.77 20.15 -4.92
CA ASP A 71 -14.01 19.60 -3.57
C ASP A 71 -14.48 18.17 -3.77
N SER A 72 -13.55 17.21 -3.78
CA SER A 72 -13.86 15.81 -4.09
C SER A 72 -14.73 15.13 -3.04
N LYS A 73 -14.83 15.69 -1.82
CA LYS A 73 -15.80 15.18 -0.83
C LYS A 73 -17.23 15.50 -1.23
N LYS A 74 -17.49 16.71 -1.71
CA LYS A 74 -18.84 17.16 -2.12
C LYS A 74 -19.11 16.95 -3.61
N GLY A 75 -18.08 16.74 -4.41
CA GLY A 75 -18.13 16.74 -5.88
C GLY A 75 -18.60 18.08 -6.45
N VAL A 76 -18.03 19.18 -5.94
CA VAL A 76 -18.34 20.56 -6.33
C VAL A 76 -17.12 21.18 -7.01
N ILE A 77 -17.33 21.90 -8.11
CA ILE A 77 -16.27 22.68 -8.77
C ILE A 77 -16.00 23.93 -7.93
N LEU A 78 -14.83 24.01 -7.30
CA LEU A 78 -14.40 25.15 -6.49
C LEU A 78 -13.95 26.33 -7.36
N TYR A 79 -13.24 26.02 -8.43
CA TYR A 79 -12.74 27.00 -9.38
C TYR A 79 -12.52 26.32 -10.73
N ALA A 80 -12.98 26.94 -11.81
CA ALA A 80 -12.63 26.57 -13.17
C ALA A 80 -12.21 27.80 -13.96
N SER A 81 -11.31 27.62 -14.92
CA SER A 81 -10.96 28.68 -15.86
C SER A 81 -12.18 29.06 -16.72
N SER A 82 -12.08 30.20 -17.42
CA SER A 82 -13.11 30.67 -18.35
C SER A 82 -13.33 29.75 -19.56
N LEU A 83 -12.61 28.63 -19.64
CA LEU A 83 -12.76 27.61 -20.67
C LEU A 83 -14.18 27.04 -20.70
N ILE A 84 -14.78 26.77 -19.54
CA ILE A 84 -16.18 26.38 -19.40
C ILE A 84 -16.89 27.46 -18.55
N PRO A 85 -17.65 28.39 -19.18
CA PRO A 85 -18.38 29.42 -18.46
C PRO A 85 -19.34 28.84 -17.42
N ASP A 86 -19.55 29.56 -16.32
CA ASP A 86 -20.49 29.20 -15.25
C ASP A 86 -20.30 27.79 -14.64
N TYR A 87 -19.07 27.24 -14.73
CA TYR A 87 -18.76 25.92 -14.18
C TYR A 87 -18.41 25.95 -12.70
N THR A 88 -17.76 27.02 -12.25
CA THR A 88 -17.46 27.27 -10.83
C THR A 88 -18.75 27.30 -10.00
N GLY A 89 -18.76 26.56 -8.88
CA GLY A 89 -19.89 26.43 -7.97
C GLY A 89 -20.86 25.29 -8.31
N MET A 90 -20.72 24.62 -9.45
CA MET A 90 -21.61 23.51 -9.82
C MET A 90 -21.41 22.29 -8.91
N SER A 91 -22.52 21.77 -8.39
CA SER A 91 -22.56 20.55 -7.57
C SER A 91 -22.81 19.31 -8.42
N ILE A 92 -21.81 18.93 -9.22
CA ILE A 92 -21.90 17.85 -10.22
C ILE A 92 -22.36 16.54 -9.59
N LYS A 93 -21.72 16.12 -8.48
CA LYS A 93 -22.06 14.87 -7.79
C LYS A 93 -23.53 14.81 -7.42
N LYS A 94 -24.00 15.80 -6.64
CA LYS A 94 -25.39 15.85 -6.17
C LYS A 94 -26.40 15.87 -7.33
N GLU A 95 -26.11 16.63 -8.38
CA GLU A 95 -27.02 16.74 -9.51
C GLU A 95 -27.13 15.44 -10.31
N LEU A 96 -26.01 14.74 -10.53
CA LEU A 96 -25.99 13.47 -11.24
C LEU A 96 -26.53 12.31 -10.39
N GLU A 97 -26.23 12.28 -9.09
CA GLU A 97 -26.82 11.29 -8.16
C GLU A 97 -28.35 11.40 -8.13
N SER A 98 -28.87 12.63 -8.05
CA SER A 98 -30.31 12.88 -8.08
C SER A 98 -30.95 12.45 -9.40
N TYR A 99 -30.26 12.66 -10.53
CA TYR A 99 -30.77 12.34 -11.85
C TYR A 99 -30.76 10.83 -12.16
N PHE A 100 -29.69 10.13 -11.77
CA PHE A 100 -29.48 8.72 -12.13
C PHE A 100 -29.85 7.72 -11.03
N GLY A 101 -29.98 8.15 -9.78
CA GLY A 101 -30.17 7.25 -8.64
C GLY A 101 -28.97 6.34 -8.36
N LEU A 102 -27.80 6.66 -8.93
CA LEU A 102 -26.55 5.92 -8.77
C LEU A 102 -25.53 6.77 -8.03
N PRO A 103 -24.58 6.15 -7.29
CA PRO A 103 -23.48 6.88 -6.68
C PRO A 103 -22.62 7.56 -7.75
N VAL A 104 -22.17 8.78 -7.48
CA VAL A 104 -21.28 9.54 -8.36
C VAL A 104 -20.08 10.03 -7.58
N GLU A 105 -18.90 9.92 -8.14
CA GLU A 105 -17.70 10.55 -7.59
C GLU A 105 -17.03 11.42 -8.65
N VAL A 106 -16.48 12.55 -8.22
CA VAL A 106 -15.96 13.62 -9.09
C VAL A 106 -14.60 14.03 -8.58
N GLU A 107 -13.60 14.05 -9.46
CA GLU A 107 -12.24 14.44 -9.14
C GLU A 107 -11.62 15.24 -10.31
N ASN A 108 -10.61 16.05 -9.99
CA ASN A 108 -9.82 16.78 -10.96
C ASN A 108 -9.12 15.82 -11.95
N ASP A 109 -8.98 16.26 -13.19
CA ASP A 109 -8.36 15.52 -14.30
C ASP A 109 -6.92 15.08 -14.03
N VAL A 110 -6.05 15.99 -13.61
CA VAL A 110 -4.64 15.69 -13.29
C VAL A 110 -4.55 14.72 -12.11
N ASN A 111 -5.40 14.89 -11.10
CA ASN A 111 -5.51 13.95 -9.98
C ASN A 111 -5.93 12.55 -10.45
N CYS A 112 -6.86 12.46 -11.39
CA CYS A 112 -7.25 11.20 -12.00
C CYS A 112 -6.07 10.56 -12.74
N VAL A 113 -5.30 11.33 -13.51
CA VAL A 113 -4.10 10.80 -14.18
C VAL A 113 -3.10 10.22 -13.18
N GLY A 114 -2.83 10.93 -12.07
CA GLY A 114 -1.95 10.45 -11.01
C GLY A 114 -2.44 9.14 -10.38
N LEU A 115 -3.75 9.03 -10.09
CA LEU A 115 -4.36 7.81 -9.56
C LEU A 115 -4.34 6.64 -10.55
N ALA A 116 -4.47 6.91 -11.85
CA ALA A 116 -4.37 5.88 -12.87
C ALA A 116 -2.93 5.34 -12.98
N GLU A 117 -1.95 6.24 -12.99
CA GLU A 117 -0.53 5.88 -13.04
C GLU A 117 -0.08 5.11 -11.78
N SER A 118 -0.60 5.46 -10.60
CA SER A 118 -0.33 4.73 -9.36
C SER A 118 -1.06 3.39 -9.27
N TRP A 119 -2.09 3.14 -10.09
CA TRP A 119 -2.90 1.92 -9.98
C TRP A 119 -2.56 0.88 -11.05
N VAL A 120 -2.61 1.28 -12.32
CA VAL A 120 -2.39 0.38 -13.47
C VAL A 120 -1.22 0.81 -14.35
N GLY A 121 -0.66 1.99 -14.11
CA GLY A 121 0.45 2.55 -14.88
C GLY A 121 1.83 2.27 -14.29
N LYS A 122 2.76 3.20 -14.54
CA LYS A 122 4.18 3.06 -14.19
C LYS A 122 4.45 3.10 -12.69
N GLY A 123 3.56 3.74 -11.93
CA GLY A 123 3.69 3.94 -10.49
C GLY A 123 3.07 2.84 -9.63
N LYS A 124 2.58 1.73 -10.21
CA LYS A 124 1.84 0.68 -9.47
C LYS A 124 2.58 0.03 -8.30
N ASP A 125 3.92 0.03 -8.34
CA ASP A 125 4.78 -0.66 -7.37
C ASP A 125 5.50 0.31 -6.41
N VAL A 126 5.24 1.63 -6.50
CA VAL A 126 5.85 2.64 -5.62
C VAL A 126 4.86 3.14 -4.59
N LYS A 127 5.37 3.55 -3.42
CA LYS A 127 4.54 4.07 -2.34
C LYS A 127 4.33 5.57 -2.40
N SER A 128 5.24 6.31 -3.01
CA SER A 128 5.09 7.74 -3.24
C SER A 128 5.38 8.08 -4.70
N LEU A 129 4.40 8.72 -5.35
CA LEU A 129 4.43 9.06 -6.76
C LEU A 129 4.01 10.52 -6.92
N PHE A 130 4.80 11.30 -7.64
CA PHE A 130 4.35 12.59 -8.17
C PHE A 130 4.09 12.46 -9.66
N CYS A 131 2.85 12.68 -10.08
CA CYS A 131 2.49 12.73 -11.50
C CYS A 131 2.53 14.19 -11.97
N LEU A 132 3.34 14.46 -12.98
CA LEU A 132 3.49 15.77 -13.63
C LEU A 132 2.87 15.68 -15.03
N THR A 133 1.79 16.41 -15.32
CA THR A 133 1.16 16.40 -16.64
C THR A 133 1.50 17.65 -17.43
N ILE A 134 2.03 17.48 -18.65
CA ILE A 134 2.41 18.57 -19.54
C ILE A 134 1.50 18.57 -20.77
N GLY A 135 0.74 19.65 -20.95
CA GLY A 135 -0.19 19.82 -22.06
C GLY A 135 -0.41 21.29 -22.38
N THR A 136 -1.67 21.71 -22.47
CA THR A 136 -2.02 23.13 -22.63
C THR A 136 -1.54 24.00 -21.46
N GLY A 137 -1.40 23.40 -20.28
CA GLY A 137 -0.75 23.95 -19.09
C GLY A 137 0.10 22.88 -18.41
N ILE A 138 0.44 23.08 -17.14
CA ILE A 138 1.17 22.10 -16.33
C ILE A 138 0.41 21.84 -15.03
N GLY A 139 0.12 20.56 -14.78
CA GLY A 139 -0.53 20.11 -13.56
C GLY A 139 0.32 19.11 -12.80
N GLY A 140 0.09 19.01 -11.50
CA GLY A 140 0.72 18.00 -10.65
C GLY A 140 -0.29 17.27 -9.79
N SER A 141 -0.01 16.01 -9.48
CA SER A 141 -0.74 15.22 -8.51
C SER A 141 0.21 14.41 -7.66
N TYR A 142 0.03 14.47 -6.35
CA TYR A 142 0.86 13.71 -5.41
C TYR A 142 0.08 12.56 -4.81
N ILE A 143 0.60 11.34 -4.96
CA ILE A 143 0.01 10.11 -4.48
C ILE A 143 0.93 9.50 -3.42
N ILE A 144 0.37 9.16 -2.26
CA ILE A 144 1.07 8.44 -1.18
C ILE A 144 0.21 7.23 -0.79
N ASP A 145 0.83 6.06 -0.70
CA ASP A 145 0.17 4.78 -0.37
C ASP A 145 -1.10 4.56 -1.22
N ASN A 146 -0.97 4.75 -2.54
CA ASN A 146 -2.06 4.66 -3.52
C ASN A 146 -3.27 5.56 -3.23
N LYS A 147 -3.07 6.65 -2.46
CA LYS A 147 -4.09 7.64 -2.13
C LYS A 147 -3.65 9.03 -2.57
N LEU A 148 -4.61 9.76 -3.11
CA LEU A 148 -4.43 11.14 -3.51
C LEU A 148 -4.18 12.02 -2.28
N HIS A 149 -3.08 12.78 -2.31
CA HIS A 149 -2.80 13.84 -1.35
C HIS A 149 -3.30 15.19 -1.91
N SER A 150 -4.60 15.45 -1.78
CA SER A 150 -5.29 16.62 -2.36
C SER A 150 -4.98 17.96 -1.67
N GLY A 151 -4.24 17.95 -0.56
CA GLY A 151 -4.02 19.13 0.28
C GLY A 151 -5.25 19.56 1.10
N HIS A 152 -5.08 20.57 1.96
CA HIS A 152 -6.10 21.01 2.92
C HIS A 152 -7.38 21.54 2.25
N SER A 153 -7.25 22.24 1.13
CA SER A 153 -8.34 22.88 0.38
C SER A 153 -8.60 22.26 -0.99
N PHE A 154 -8.16 21.01 -1.21
CA PHE A 154 -8.33 20.27 -2.47
C PHE A 154 -7.59 20.84 -3.70
N SER A 155 -6.59 21.70 -3.47
CA SER A 155 -5.78 22.33 -4.53
C SER A 155 -4.27 22.00 -4.38
N GLY A 156 -3.94 20.87 -3.75
CA GLY A 156 -2.56 20.38 -3.70
C GLY A 156 -2.10 19.92 -5.09
N GLY A 157 -0.84 20.21 -5.44
CA GLY A 157 -0.28 19.80 -6.73
C GLY A 157 -0.41 20.82 -7.86
N GLU A 158 -0.90 22.03 -7.59
CA GLU A 158 -1.03 23.16 -8.53
C GLU A 158 0.35 23.78 -8.91
N ILE A 159 1.27 22.92 -9.35
CA ILE A 159 2.67 23.27 -9.60
C ILE A 159 2.86 24.16 -10.82
N GLY A 160 1.86 24.27 -11.71
CA GLY A 160 1.89 25.16 -12.87
C GLY A 160 2.03 26.62 -12.48
N TYR A 161 1.48 27.01 -11.32
CA TYR A 161 1.55 28.38 -10.79
C TYR A 161 2.82 28.67 -10.00
N ILE A 162 3.71 27.69 -9.77
CA ILE A 162 4.96 27.93 -9.06
C ILE A 162 5.81 28.92 -9.87
N PRO A 163 6.34 29.98 -9.24
CA PRO A 163 7.21 30.92 -9.92
C PRO A 163 8.56 30.26 -10.21
N ILE A 164 8.93 30.20 -11.48
CA ILE A 164 10.27 29.82 -11.95
C ILE A 164 10.83 31.02 -12.70
N GLU A 165 11.95 31.56 -12.22
CA GLU A 165 12.66 32.67 -12.85
C GLU A 165 11.78 33.88 -13.20
N GLY A 166 10.82 34.19 -12.32
CA GLY A 166 9.96 35.37 -12.44
C GLY A 166 8.72 35.19 -13.33
N SER A 167 8.43 33.97 -13.83
CA SER A 167 7.17 33.64 -14.53
C SER A 167 6.56 32.37 -13.95
N GLN A 168 5.30 32.07 -14.26
CA GLN A 168 4.68 30.82 -13.81
C GLN A 168 5.27 29.63 -14.57
N PHE A 169 5.45 28.50 -13.90
CA PHE A 169 6.02 27.30 -14.52
C PHE A 169 5.28 26.89 -15.79
N GLU A 170 3.94 26.95 -15.81
CA GLU A 170 3.16 26.60 -17.00
C GLU A 170 3.31 27.56 -18.18
N GLU A 171 3.59 28.84 -17.91
CA GLU A 171 3.84 29.85 -18.93
C GLU A 171 5.20 29.64 -19.61
N LEU A 172 6.11 28.90 -18.96
CA LEU A 172 7.46 28.62 -19.45
C LEU A 172 7.58 27.23 -20.10
N ALA A 173 6.91 26.22 -19.55
CA ALA A 173 7.18 24.82 -19.88
C ALA A 173 5.95 24.00 -20.33
N SER A 174 4.89 24.65 -20.80
CA SER A 174 3.73 23.96 -21.40
C SER A 174 3.92 23.71 -22.90
N THR A 175 3.18 22.73 -23.45
CA THR A 175 3.13 22.49 -24.90
C THR A 175 2.58 23.71 -25.65
N ARG A 176 1.64 24.46 -25.04
CA ARG A 176 1.12 25.70 -25.61
C ARG A 176 2.21 26.75 -25.75
N THR A 177 3.05 26.94 -24.73
CA THR A 177 4.18 27.87 -24.79
C THR A 177 5.18 27.47 -25.87
N LEU A 178 5.52 26.18 -25.98
CA LEU A 178 6.40 25.68 -27.03
C LEU A 178 5.89 26.06 -28.43
N ILE A 179 4.62 25.76 -28.73
CA ILE A 179 4.00 26.07 -30.03
C ILE A 179 4.02 27.57 -30.30
N LYS A 180 3.62 28.38 -29.32
CA LYS A 180 3.60 29.84 -29.43
C LYS A 180 4.98 30.40 -29.75
N ASN A 181 6.01 29.99 -29.02
CA ASN A 181 7.36 30.53 -29.20
C ASN A 181 7.95 30.14 -30.56
N VAL A 182 7.77 28.89 -31.00
CA VAL A 182 8.22 28.44 -32.32
C VAL A 182 7.50 29.20 -33.43
N ALA A 183 6.18 29.36 -33.34
CA ALA A 183 5.40 30.10 -34.33
C ALA A 183 5.87 31.56 -34.46
N ILE A 184 6.11 32.23 -33.31
CA ILE A 184 6.65 33.59 -33.28
C ILE A 184 8.03 33.66 -33.93
N LYS A 185 8.96 32.77 -33.56
CA LYS A 185 10.33 32.76 -34.11
C LYS A 185 10.38 32.44 -35.61
N LYS A 186 9.46 31.61 -36.10
CA LYS A 186 9.31 31.29 -37.53
C LYS A 186 8.49 32.32 -38.31
N GLY A 187 7.86 33.28 -37.64
CA GLY A 187 7.00 34.28 -38.27
C GLY A 187 5.72 33.69 -38.89
N ILE A 188 5.20 32.59 -38.35
CA ILE A 188 4.00 31.88 -38.84
C ILE A 188 2.85 31.98 -37.84
N PRO A 189 1.58 31.83 -38.27
CA PRO A 189 0.45 31.75 -37.35
C PRO A 189 0.54 30.53 -36.41
N GLU A 190 0.14 30.66 -35.14
CA GLU A 190 0.14 29.55 -34.17
C GLU A 190 -0.65 28.32 -34.65
N LYS A 191 -1.70 28.53 -35.45
CA LYS A 191 -2.53 27.45 -36.01
C LYS A 191 -1.86 26.68 -37.15
N ALA A 192 -0.73 27.18 -37.67
CA ALA A 192 -0.03 26.58 -38.80
C ALA A 192 0.99 25.50 -38.37
N ILE A 193 1.23 25.35 -37.06
CA ILE A 193 2.16 24.37 -36.52
C ILE A 193 1.60 23.74 -35.24
N ASP A 194 1.80 22.45 -35.06
CA ASP A 194 1.47 21.74 -33.82
C ASP A 194 2.71 21.18 -33.12
N GLY A 195 2.53 20.70 -31.89
CA GLY A 195 3.61 20.14 -31.09
C GLY A 195 4.31 18.97 -31.79
N LYS A 196 3.58 18.10 -32.51
CA LYS A 196 4.16 16.94 -33.18
C LYS A 196 5.11 17.39 -34.30
N GLN A 197 4.69 18.35 -35.12
CA GLN A 197 5.51 18.91 -36.18
C GLN A 197 6.78 19.58 -35.65
N ILE A 198 6.72 20.24 -34.48
CA ILE A 198 7.89 20.86 -33.86
C ILE A 198 8.97 19.81 -33.54
N PHE A 199 8.58 18.66 -32.98
CA PHE A 199 9.54 17.58 -32.70
C PHE A 199 10.05 16.90 -33.98
N GLU A 200 9.22 16.77 -35.02
CA GLU A 200 9.67 16.25 -36.32
C GLU A 200 10.71 17.17 -36.96
N LEU A 201 10.43 18.48 -37.03
CA LEU A 201 11.35 19.48 -37.57
C LEU A 201 12.67 19.53 -36.78
N ALA A 202 12.62 19.43 -35.45
CA ALA A 202 13.83 19.39 -34.63
C ALA A 202 14.71 18.17 -34.95
N ARG A 203 14.10 16.99 -35.18
CA ARG A 203 14.83 15.78 -35.62
C ARG A 203 15.45 15.95 -37.00
N ASP A 204 14.80 16.71 -37.88
CA ASP A 204 15.29 17.04 -39.22
C ASP A 204 16.34 18.17 -39.23
N GLY A 205 16.74 18.66 -38.05
CA GLY A 205 17.82 19.64 -37.88
C GLY A 205 17.37 21.10 -37.84
N ASP A 206 16.08 21.37 -37.63
CA ASP A 206 15.58 22.74 -37.49
C ASP A 206 16.04 23.37 -36.17
N GLU A 207 16.97 24.34 -36.27
CA GLU A 207 17.59 24.98 -35.11
C GLU A 207 16.58 25.72 -34.21
N ILE A 208 15.54 26.33 -34.77
CA ILE A 208 14.53 27.05 -33.98
C ILE A 208 13.74 26.07 -33.12
N CYS A 209 13.32 24.95 -33.70
CA CYS A 209 12.58 23.92 -32.99
C CYS A 209 13.45 23.27 -31.90
N SER A 210 14.71 22.92 -32.20
CA SER A 210 15.63 22.34 -31.23
C SER A 210 15.89 23.28 -30.05
N GLN A 211 16.19 24.56 -30.30
CA GLN A 211 16.43 25.54 -29.23
C GLN A 211 15.22 25.76 -28.32
N GLU A 212 14.00 25.78 -28.88
CA GLU A 212 12.80 25.93 -28.06
C GLU A 212 12.46 24.66 -27.25
N ILE A 213 12.79 23.47 -27.78
CA ILE A 213 12.69 22.22 -27.00
C ILE A 213 13.72 22.20 -25.87
N GLU A 214 14.96 22.60 -26.12
CA GLU A 214 15.99 22.72 -25.07
C GLU A 214 15.57 23.69 -23.98
N LYS A 215 15.01 24.84 -24.36
CA LYS A 215 14.45 25.83 -23.41
C LYS A 215 13.29 25.25 -22.60
N LEU A 216 12.39 24.49 -23.23
CA LEU A 216 11.33 23.76 -22.54
C LEU A 216 11.91 22.78 -21.51
N VAL A 217 12.89 21.97 -21.91
CA VAL A 217 13.55 20.97 -21.05
C VAL A 217 14.24 21.64 -19.86
N TYR A 218 14.92 22.76 -20.08
CA TYR A 218 15.54 23.54 -19.02
C TYR A 218 14.55 23.90 -17.91
N PHE A 219 13.41 24.49 -18.27
CA PHE A 219 12.39 24.86 -17.28
C PHE A 219 11.70 23.63 -16.66
N LEU A 220 11.49 22.56 -17.43
CA LEU A 220 10.99 21.29 -16.89
C LEU A 220 11.93 20.73 -15.82
N SER A 221 13.24 20.78 -16.05
CA SER A 221 14.25 20.37 -15.06
C SER A 221 14.14 21.18 -13.76
N LYS A 222 13.98 22.52 -13.85
CA LYS A 222 13.75 23.36 -12.66
C LYS A 222 12.50 22.93 -11.88
N GLY A 223 11.37 22.73 -12.56
CA GLY A 223 10.12 22.29 -11.93
C GLY A 223 10.23 20.89 -11.30
N ILE A 224 10.81 19.93 -12.02
CA ILE A 224 11.03 18.56 -11.52
C ILE A 224 11.98 18.58 -10.32
N SER A 225 13.04 19.37 -10.36
CA SER A 225 13.98 19.49 -9.24
C SER A 225 13.31 20.06 -7.98
N THR A 226 12.46 21.09 -8.15
CA THR A 226 11.66 21.65 -7.05
C THR A 226 10.75 20.58 -6.44
N ILE A 227 10.06 19.79 -7.26
CA ILE A 227 9.21 18.69 -6.80
C ILE A 227 10.04 17.65 -6.03
N ALA A 228 11.20 17.24 -6.58
CA ALA A 228 12.06 16.25 -5.97
C ALA A 228 12.63 16.71 -4.61
N TYR A 229 13.00 17.98 -4.47
CA TYR A 229 13.48 18.53 -3.20
C TYR A 229 12.36 18.71 -2.16
N MET A 230 11.18 19.18 -2.59
CA MET A 230 10.06 19.48 -1.68
C MET A 230 9.35 18.22 -1.20
N MET A 231 9.10 17.28 -2.12
CA MET A 231 8.22 16.14 -1.89
C MET A 231 8.98 14.82 -1.72
N ASN A 232 10.20 14.73 -2.24
CA ASN A 232 11.04 13.52 -2.22
C ASN A 232 10.29 12.21 -2.55
N PRO A 233 9.60 12.14 -3.71
CA PRO A 233 8.88 10.93 -4.06
C PRO A 233 9.84 9.80 -4.48
N GLU A 234 9.39 8.54 -4.37
CA GLU A 234 10.06 7.39 -4.95
C GLU A 234 10.08 7.47 -6.49
N MET A 235 9.05 8.09 -7.08
CA MET A 235 8.94 8.27 -8.53
C MET A 235 8.29 9.60 -8.92
N ILE A 236 8.80 10.23 -9.98
CA ILE A 236 8.13 11.29 -10.73
C ILE A 236 7.77 10.73 -12.11
N VAL A 237 6.47 10.66 -12.42
CA VAL A 237 5.97 10.25 -13.73
C VAL A 237 5.54 11.48 -14.51
N ILE A 238 6.10 11.64 -15.72
CA ILE A 238 5.80 12.73 -16.63
C ILE A 238 4.76 12.26 -17.65
N GLY A 239 3.53 12.77 -17.52
CA GLY A 239 2.40 12.50 -18.39
C GLY A 239 2.00 13.69 -19.27
N GLY A 240 0.84 13.58 -19.91
CA GLY A 240 0.29 14.61 -20.82
C GLY A 240 0.61 14.36 -22.28
N GLY A 241 0.23 15.28 -23.18
CA GLY A 241 0.31 15.07 -24.63
C GLY A 241 1.73 14.85 -25.16
N ILE A 242 2.73 15.29 -24.39
CA ILE A 242 4.16 15.25 -24.74
C ILE A 242 4.79 13.85 -24.60
N THR A 243 4.10 12.90 -23.96
CA THR A 243 4.56 11.51 -23.74
C THR A 243 4.92 10.77 -25.02
N HIS A 244 4.29 11.10 -26.15
CA HIS A 244 4.59 10.51 -27.46
C HIS A 244 6.02 10.79 -27.94
N GLN A 245 6.68 11.79 -27.37
CA GLN A 245 8.03 12.22 -27.72
C GLN A 245 9.08 11.73 -26.72
N LYS A 246 8.75 10.68 -25.95
CA LYS A 246 9.60 10.16 -24.85
C LYS A 246 11.05 9.93 -25.26
N ASP A 247 11.29 9.37 -26.44
CA ASP A 247 12.64 8.96 -26.86
C ASP A 247 13.52 10.18 -27.15
N TYR A 248 12.91 11.30 -27.54
CA TYR A 248 13.58 12.58 -27.75
C TYR A 248 13.78 13.34 -26.43
N LEU A 249 12.74 13.40 -25.59
CA LEU A 249 12.74 14.24 -24.39
C LEU A 249 13.46 13.62 -23.20
N TYR A 250 13.34 12.31 -23.01
CA TYR A 250 13.86 11.65 -21.81
C TYR A 250 15.38 11.87 -21.64
N PRO A 251 16.23 11.67 -22.67
CA PRO A 251 17.66 11.94 -22.54
C PRO A 251 17.97 13.39 -22.16
N LEU A 252 17.30 14.35 -22.79
CA LEU A 252 17.50 15.79 -22.54
C LEU A 252 17.09 16.18 -21.12
N ILE A 253 15.94 15.66 -20.64
CA ILE A 253 15.46 15.89 -19.28
C ILE A 253 16.47 15.33 -18.27
N MET A 254 16.96 14.10 -18.49
CA MET A 254 17.93 13.49 -17.59
C MET A 254 19.25 14.26 -17.55
N GLU A 255 19.75 14.75 -18.69
CA GLU A 255 20.97 15.55 -18.76
C GLU A 255 20.85 16.87 -17.96
N GLU A 256 19.72 17.58 -18.09
CA GLU A 256 19.50 18.80 -17.30
C GLU A 256 19.28 18.50 -15.81
N LEU A 257 18.60 17.41 -15.47
CA LEU A 257 18.40 17.02 -14.07
C LEU A 257 19.71 16.66 -13.35
N GLU A 258 20.72 16.15 -14.05
CA GLU A 258 22.05 15.94 -13.48
C GLU A 258 22.72 17.25 -13.03
N LYS A 259 22.36 18.38 -13.65
CA LYS A 259 22.87 19.71 -13.29
C LYS A 259 22.10 20.30 -12.10
N ASP A 260 20.80 19.99 -11.98
CA ASP A 260 19.89 20.60 -11.01
C ASP A 260 19.69 19.79 -9.71
N LEU A 261 19.92 18.47 -9.76
CA LEU A 261 19.73 17.58 -8.63
C LEU A 261 21.04 17.07 -8.03
N ILE A 262 21.12 17.07 -6.71
CA ILE A 262 22.23 16.39 -6.03
C ILE A 262 22.18 14.87 -6.31
N PRO A 263 23.35 14.20 -6.48
CA PRO A 263 23.37 12.81 -6.91
C PRO A 263 22.64 11.82 -5.99
N SER A 264 22.52 12.12 -4.70
CA SER A 264 21.81 11.27 -3.73
C SER A 264 20.30 11.22 -3.95
N ILE A 265 19.71 12.31 -4.46
CA ILE A 265 18.27 12.42 -4.76
C ILE A 265 18.01 11.81 -6.13
N LEU A 266 18.77 12.23 -7.15
CA LEU A 266 18.60 11.74 -8.53
C LEU A 266 18.70 10.21 -8.63
N ARG A 267 19.63 9.58 -7.89
CA ARG A 267 19.77 8.11 -7.89
C ARG A 267 18.63 7.36 -7.19
N LYS A 268 17.87 8.02 -6.31
CA LYS A 268 16.83 7.38 -5.49
C LYS A 268 15.41 7.69 -5.97
N THR A 269 15.23 8.79 -6.69
CA THR A 269 13.95 9.16 -7.31
C THR A 269 13.91 8.69 -8.75
N LYS A 270 13.01 7.77 -9.06
CA LYS A 270 12.82 7.28 -10.44
C LYS A 270 12.14 8.37 -11.28
N ILE A 271 12.70 8.72 -12.42
CA ILE A 271 12.05 9.61 -13.40
C ILE A 271 11.56 8.74 -14.55
N GLU A 272 10.26 8.78 -14.84
CA GLU A 272 9.64 7.96 -15.88
C GLU A 272 8.74 8.84 -16.75
N ILE A 273 8.64 8.51 -18.04
CA ILE A 273 7.60 9.07 -18.90
C ILE A 273 6.43 8.09 -18.95
N ALA A 274 5.22 8.60 -18.75
CA ALA A 274 3.99 7.81 -18.70
C ALA A 274 3.85 6.93 -19.96
N GLY A 275 3.40 5.70 -19.77
CA GLY A 275 3.23 4.69 -20.82
C GLY A 275 2.08 4.96 -21.78
N ASN A 276 1.54 6.17 -21.77
CA ASN A 276 0.44 6.63 -22.62
C ASN A 276 -0.91 5.94 -22.30
N LEU A 277 -1.36 6.09 -21.05
CA LEU A 277 -2.75 5.84 -20.70
C LEU A 277 -3.61 6.96 -21.32
N ASN A 278 -3.97 6.82 -22.61
CA ASN A 278 -4.91 7.72 -23.30
C ASN A 278 -6.28 7.84 -22.58
N ASP A 279 -6.53 6.93 -21.64
CA ASP A 279 -7.73 6.78 -20.81
C ASP A 279 -7.45 7.03 -19.32
N ALA A 280 -6.30 7.61 -18.97
CA ALA A 280 -5.88 7.85 -17.59
C ALA A 280 -6.91 8.65 -16.77
N GLY A 281 -7.53 9.68 -17.36
CA GLY A 281 -8.59 10.44 -16.70
C GLY A 281 -9.77 9.55 -16.28
N MET A 282 -10.25 8.69 -17.19
CA MET A 282 -11.35 7.77 -16.92
C MET A 282 -10.98 6.66 -15.91
N ILE A 283 -9.81 6.04 -16.07
CA ILE A 283 -9.31 5.00 -15.16
C ILE A 283 -9.08 5.58 -13.75
N GLY A 284 -8.54 6.80 -13.69
CA GLY A 284 -8.30 7.55 -12.47
C GLY A 284 -9.58 7.92 -11.73
N ALA A 285 -10.60 8.39 -12.46
CA ALA A 285 -11.91 8.66 -11.90
C ALA A 285 -12.54 7.40 -11.30
N LEU A 286 -12.40 6.24 -11.97
CA LEU A 286 -12.81 4.96 -11.43
C LEU A 286 -12.02 4.61 -10.16
N ARG A 287 -10.69 4.76 -10.17
CA ARG A 287 -9.86 4.51 -8.99
C ARG A 287 -10.29 5.37 -7.81
N HIS A 288 -10.53 6.66 -8.05
CA HIS A 288 -11.07 7.57 -7.06
C HIS A 288 -12.41 7.08 -6.51
N PHE A 289 -13.34 6.69 -7.39
CA PHE A 289 -14.63 6.14 -6.99
C PHE A 289 -14.49 4.92 -6.07
N LEU A 290 -13.65 3.95 -6.44
CA LEU A 290 -13.44 2.73 -5.66
C LEU A 290 -12.82 3.03 -4.29
N ILE A 291 -11.88 3.97 -4.23
CA ILE A 291 -11.31 4.45 -2.96
C ILE A 291 -12.42 5.08 -2.10
N GLN A 292 -13.23 5.99 -2.64
CA GLN A 292 -14.32 6.62 -1.88
C GLN A 292 -15.37 5.61 -1.42
N GLU A 293 -15.75 4.67 -2.28
CA GLU A 293 -16.66 3.58 -1.95
C GLU A 293 -16.11 2.76 -0.77
N SER A 294 -14.82 2.43 -0.80
CA SER A 294 -14.15 1.71 0.28
C SER A 294 -14.08 2.48 1.59
N MET A 295 -14.04 3.81 1.51
CA MET A 295 -14.01 4.73 2.65
C MET A 295 -15.42 5.07 3.17
N LYS A 296 -16.51 4.70 2.48
CA LYS A 296 -17.89 4.99 2.94
C LYS A 296 -18.16 4.53 4.37
N PRO A 297 -17.78 3.31 4.82
CA PRO A 297 -17.97 2.90 6.20
C PRO A 297 -17.18 3.79 7.20
N PHE A 298 -15.94 4.16 6.85
CA PHE A 298 -15.13 5.10 7.63
C PHE A 298 -15.82 6.47 7.74
N ASN A 299 -16.16 7.05 6.58
CA ASN A 299 -16.80 8.35 6.47
C ASN A 299 -18.15 8.38 7.19
N ARG A 300 -18.88 7.27 7.20
CA ARG A 300 -20.13 7.14 7.95
C ARG A 300 -19.90 7.20 9.45
N ILE A 301 -18.90 6.49 9.97
CA ILE A 301 -18.54 6.54 11.40
C ILE A 301 -18.12 7.96 11.78
N THR A 302 -17.23 8.59 11.01
CA THR A 302 -16.76 9.95 11.31
C THR A 302 -17.87 10.98 11.21
N THR A 303 -18.71 10.91 10.17
CA THR A 303 -19.87 11.81 9.99
C THR A 303 -20.86 11.69 11.14
N LEU A 304 -21.17 10.47 11.60
CA LEU A 304 -22.06 10.27 12.75
C LEU A 304 -21.49 10.90 14.02
N ILE A 305 -20.19 10.72 14.26
CA ILE A 305 -19.47 11.31 15.40
C ILE A 305 -19.49 12.86 15.32
N GLU A 306 -19.16 13.42 14.15
CA GLU A 306 -19.08 14.88 13.95
C GLU A 306 -20.45 15.54 14.06
N SER A 307 -21.47 14.98 13.40
CA SER A 307 -22.84 15.52 13.38
C SER A 307 -23.48 15.51 14.77
N ASN A 308 -23.07 14.59 15.66
CA ASN A 308 -23.57 14.48 17.02
C ASN A 308 -22.58 14.97 18.08
N LYS A 309 -21.47 15.60 17.68
CA LYS A 309 -20.40 16.06 18.60
C LYS A 309 -20.92 16.94 19.74
N HIS A 310 -21.92 17.78 19.45
CA HIS A 310 -22.58 18.66 20.42
C HIS A 310 -23.44 17.93 21.47
N LYS A 311 -23.83 16.67 21.22
CA LYS A 311 -24.65 15.84 22.12
C LYS A 311 -23.82 14.92 23.02
N LEU A 312 -22.50 14.86 22.82
CA LEU A 312 -21.60 13.96 23.54
C LEU A 312 -21.18 14.58 24.89
N THR A 313 -21.22 13.76 25.94
CA THR A 313 -20.62 14.10 27.24
C THR A 313 -19.09 14.11 27.14
N LYS A 314 -18.38 14.67 28.14
CA LYS A 314 -16.90 14.67 28.16
C LYS A 314 -16.31 13.26 28.03
N GLY A 315 -16.91 12.27 28.69
CA GLY A 315 -16.49 10.87 28.60
C GLY A 315 -16.73 10.27 27.21
N GLU A 316 -17.89 10.52 26.62
CA GLU A 316 -18.21 10.09 25.24
C GLU A 316 -17.35 10.82 24.18
N GLY A 317 -16.93 12.05 24.46
CA GLY A 317 -15.97 12.79 23.63
C GLY A 317 -14.59 12.12 23.58
N ARG A 318 -14.15 11.48 24.68
CA ARG A 318 -12.91 10.67 24.69
C ARG A 318 -13.06 9.43 23.80
N ILE A 319 -14.22 8.77 23.86
CA ILE A 319 -14.54 7.61 22.99
C ILE A 319 -14.52 8.03 21.53
N ALA A 320 -15.22 9.11 21.17
CA ALA A 320 -15.22 9.68 19.81
C ALA A 320 -13.80 9.95 19.31
N LYS A 321 -12.98 10.65 20.10
CA LYS A 321 -11.59 10.96 19.75
C LYS A 321 -10.77 9.68 19.54
N TYR A 322 -10.90 8.70 20.43
CA TYR A 322 -10.18 7.45 20.33
C TYR A 322 -10.56 6.66 19.07
N VAL A 323 -11.86 6.50 18.80
CA VAL A 323 -12.38 5.79 17.62
C VAL A 323 -11.93 6.46 16.32
N MET A 324 -11.93 7.80 16.26
CA MET A 324 -11.47 8.55 15.08
C MET A 324 -9.96 8.41 14.85
N MET A 325 -9.15 8.36 15.92
CA MET A 325 -7.69 8.28 15.83
C MET A 325 -7.17 6.84 15.68
N ASN A 326 -7.94 5.84 16.13
CA ASN A 326 -7.50 4.44 16.22
C ASN A 326 -8.56 3.50 15.65
N LEU A 327 -9.12 3.80 14.48
CA LEU A 327 -10.20 2.98 13.92
C LEU A 327 -9.78 1.52 13.67
N SER A 328 -8.51 1.30 13.34
CA SER A 328 -7.91 -0.04 13.17
C SER A 328 -7.95 -0.90 14.43
N ASP A 329 -7.96 -0.27 15.61
CA ASP A 329 -7.99 -0.95 16.91
C ASP A 329 -9.38 -1.42 17.30
N VAL A 330 -10.43 -0.84 16.72
CA VAL A 330 -11.82 -1.07 17.13
C VAL A 330 -12.24 -2.53 16.87
N PRO A 331 -12.00 -3.13 15.69
CA PRO A 331 -12.48 -4.50 15.42
C PRO A 331 -11.76 -5.58 16.23
N SER A 332 -10.52 -5.33 16.66
CA SER A 332 -9.70 -6.31 17.38
C SER A 332 -9.93 -6.35 18.89
N LYS A 333 -10.76 -5.46 19.44
CA LYS A 333 -11.01 -5.37 20.88
C LYS A 333 -12.44 -5.72 21.25
N THR A 334 -12.59 -6.34 22.42
CA THR A 334 -13.84 -6.45 23.14
C THR A 334 -14.25 -5.10 23.73
N ILE A 335 -15.51 -4.98 24.16
CA ILE A 335 -15.99 -3.73 24.77
C ILE A 335 -15.26 -3.42 26.08
N SER A 336 -14.89 -4.44 26.85
CA SER A 336 -14.15 -4.34 28.11
C SER A 336 -12.74 -3.82 27.87
N GLU A 337 -11.98 -4.44 26.95
CA GLU A 337 -10.63 -3.98 26.59
C GLU A 337 -10.64 -2.56 26.03
N MET A 338 -11.68 -2.19 25.30
CA MET A 338 -11.83 -0.83 24.77
C MET A 338 -12.18 0.18 25.87
N ALA A 339 -13.01 -0.21 26.84
CA ALA A 339 -13.36 0.60 28.00
C ALA A 339 -12.13 0.90 28.85
N ASP A 340 -11.32 -0.12 29.15
CA ASP A 340 -10.09 0.01 29.92
C ASP A 340 -9.08 0.92 29.21
N LYS A 341 -8.87 0.72 27.90
CA LYS A 341 -7.90 1.50 27.13
C LYS A 341 -8.27 2.98 26.97
N ILE A 342 -9.56 3.32 27.03
CA ILE A 342 -10.06 4.70 26.91
C ILE A 342 -10.33 5.32 28.30
N GLU A 343 -10.19 4.55 29.37
CA GLU A 343 -10.52 4.93 30.75
C GLU A 343 -11.98 5.39 30.91
N VAL A 344 -12.91 4.59 30.42
CA VAL A 344 -14.37 4.80 30.51
C VAL A 344 -15.07 3.50 30.91
N SER A 345 -16.34 3.57 31.31
CA SER A 345 -17.14 2.36 31.57
C SER A 345 -17.68 1.74 30.27
N GLU A 346 -17.86 0.41 30.24
CA GLU A 346 -18.51 -0.30 29.11
C GLU A 346 -19.91 0.25 28.80
N SER A 347 -20.65 0.61 29.85
CA SER A 347 -21.97 1.23 29.73
C SER A 347 -21.91 2.60 29.03
N MET A 348 -20.79 3.32 29.13
CA MET A 348 -20.56 4.57 28.41
C MET A 348 -20.32 4.33 26.92
N ILE A 349 -19.56 3.29 26.54
CA ILE A 349 -19.39 2.89 25.14
C ILE A 349 -20.72 2.45 24.52
N THR A 350 -21.54 1.72 25.29
CA THR A 350 -22.88 1.30 24.84
C THR A 350 -23.80 2.50 24.63
N ARG A 351 -23.81 3.46 25.57
CA ARG A 351 -24.59 4.71 25.42
C ARG A 351 -24.10 5.55 24.25
N PHE A 352 -22.78 5.64 24.04
CA PHE A 352 -22.18 6.30 22.90
C PHE A 352 -22.68 5.72 21.57
N CYS A 353 -22.63 4.40 21.40
CA CYS A 353 -23.10 3.73 20.18
C CYS A 353 -24.59 3.97 19.93
N LYS A 354 -25.42 3.91 20.97
CA LYS A 354 -26.87 4.21 20.86
C LYS A 354 -27.14 5.66 20.48
N LYS A 355 -26.41 6.61 21.09
CA LYS A 355 -26.57 8.05 20.85
C LYS A 355 -26.17 8.46 19.43
N LEU A 356 -25.26 7.72 18.81
CA LEU A 356 -24.87 7.89 17.42
C LEU A 356 -25.75 7.11 16.42
N GLU A 357 -26.83 6.47 16.88
CA GLU A 357 -27.70 5.62 16.05
C GLU A 357 -26.97 4.41 15.41
N ILE A 358 -25.81 4.04 15.95
CA ILE A 358 -25.05 2.84 15.58
C ILE A 358 -25.64 1.60 16.26
N GLY A 359 -26.33 1.80 17.39
CA GLY A 359 -27.06 0.76 18.11
C GLY A 359 -26.22 -0.02 19.11
N SER A 360 -25.18 -0.72 18.66
CA SER A 360 -24.32 -1.54 19.54
C SER A 360 -22.83 -1.43 19.23
N PHE A 361 -22.00 -1.79 20.20
CA PHE A 361 -20.54 -1.84 20.01
C PHE A 361 -20.12 -2.89 18.96
N ASN A 362 -20.81 -4.02 18.87
CA ASN A 362 -20.57 -5.01 17.81
C ASN A 362 -20.86 -4.45 16.42
N HIS A 363 -21.89 -3.60 16.29
CA HIS A 363 -22.16 -2.92 15.01
C HIS A 363 -21.08 -1.89 14.68
N LEU A 364 -20.59 -1.14 15.67
CA LEU A 364 -19.42 -0.25 15.50
C LEU A 364 -18.17 -1.03 15.06
N ARG A 365 -17.90 -2.20 15.66
CA ARG A 365 -16.81 -3.09 15.25
C ARG A 365 -16.96 -3.58 13.81
N LEU A 366 -18.17 -3.94 13.39
CA LEU A 366 -18.45 -4.37 12.03
C LEU A 366 -18.21 -3.25 11.03
N MET A 367 -18.76 -2.05 11.28
CA MET A 367 -18.54 -0.88 10.43
C MET A 367 -17.06 -0.49 10.35
N ALA A 368 -16.32 -0.59 11.47
CA ALA A 368 -14.88 -0.35 11.50
C ALA A 368 -14.10 -1.44 10.75
N LYS A 369 -14.53 -2.70 10.81
CA LYS A 369 -13.94 -3.81 10.05
C LYS A 369 -14.16 -3.60 8.55
N GLU A 370 -15.36 -3.21 8.13
CA GLU A 370 -15.69 -2.89 6.74
C GLU A 370 -14.84 -1.73 6.21
N ALA A 371 -14.61 -0.69 7.01
CA ALA A 371 -13.72 0.43 6.67
C ALA A 371 -12.26 -0.01 6.42
N ILE A 372 -11.75 -0.95 7.22
CA ILE A 372 -10.38 -1.49 7.10
C ILE A 372 -10.27 -2.47 5.93
N VAL A 373 -11.31 -3.28 5.69
CA VAL A 373 -11.32 -4.26 4.62
C VAL A 373 -11.46 -3.57 3.26
N GLY A 374 -12.30 -2.54 3.14
CA GLY A 374 -12.42 -1.75 1.92
C GLY A 374 -11.08 -1.15 1.48
N THR A 375 -10.27 -0.67 2.42
CA THR A 375 -8.94 -0.11 2.13
C THR A 375 -7.90 -1.16 1.71
N ARG A 376 -8.09 -2.45 2.05
CA ARG A 376 -7.18 -3.56 1.69
C ARG A 376 -7.53 -4.28 0.38
N ILE A 377 -8.79 -4.26 -0.06
CA ILE A 377 -9.25 -5.05 -1.22
C ILE A 377 -8.70 -4.52 -2.56
N HIS A 378 -8.37 -3.24 -2.65
CA HIS A 378 -7.96 -2.60 -3.91
C HIS A 378 -6.44 -2.39 -4.08
N ASP A 379 -5.62 -2.86 -3.13
CA ASP A 379 -4.15 -2.96 -3.25
C ASP A 379 -3.69 -4.33 -3.78
N LYS A 380 -4.63 -5.24 -4.07
CA LYS A 380 -4.34 -6.56 -4.65
C LYS A 380 -4.29 -6.49 -6.18
N THR A 381 -3.32 -5.76 -6.74
CA THR A 381 -2.69 -6.22 -7.98
C THR A 381 -1.76 -7.39 -7.61
N GLU A 382 -1.67 -8.39 -8.49
CA GLU A 382 -1.15 -9.75 -8.26
C GLU A 382 0.29 -9.87 -7.69
N THR A 383 0.98 -8.76 -7.44
CA THR A 383 2.29 -8.66 -6.80
C THR A 383 2.26 -8.90 -5.27
N SER A 384 1.08 -8.87 -4.62
CA SER A 384 0.97 -8.81 -3.14
C SER A 384 1.20 -10.14 -2.41
N SER A 385 0.96 -11.31 -3.02
CA SER A 385 1.00 -12.59 -2.27
C SER A 385 2.42 -12.89 -1.76
N LEU A 386 3.43 -12.66 -2.60
CA LEU A 386 4.84 -12.84 -2.25
C LEU A 386 5.29 -11.86 -1.16
N MET A 387 4.88 -10.60 -1.26
CA MET A 387 5.26 -9.57 -0.28
C MET A 387 4.52 -9.77 1.06
N GLU A 388 3.28 -10.24 1.01
CA GLU A 388 2.49 -10.62 2.18
C GLU A 388 3.10 -11.84 2.88
N ILE A 389 3.44 -12.90 2.12
CA ILE A 389 4.13 -14.09 2.66
C ILE A 389 5.48 -13.69 3.25
N LYS A 390 6.27 -12.86 2.55
CA LYS A 390 7.55 -12.33 3.07
C LYS A 390 7.35 -11.58 4.37
N GLN A 391 6.37 -10.66 4.44
CA GLN A 391 6.11 -9.90 5.66
C GLN A 391 5.65 -10.81 6.80
N LYS A 392 4.86 -11.85 6.50
CA LYS A 392 4.47 -12.88 7.48
C LYS A 392 5.69 -13.62 8.04
N TYR A 393 6.63 -14.06 7.20
CA TYR A 393 7.88 -14.65 7.67
C TYR A 393 8.74 -13.68 8.50
N ILE A 394 8.83 -12.41 8.10
CA ILE A 394 9.54 -11.38 8.89
C ILE A 394 8.91 -11.24 10.28
N ASN A 395 7.58 -11.24 10.38
CA ASN A 395 6.88 -11.14 11.66
C ASN A 395 7.15 -12.36 12.56
N VAL A 396 7.21 -13.57 11.99
CA VAL A 396 7.60 -14.80 12.71
C VAL A 396 9.00 -14.65 13.32
N LEU A 397 9.98 -14.18 12.54
CA LEU A 397 11.36 -14.00 12.99
C LEU A 397 11.47 -12.96 14.11
N ASN A 398 10.82 -11.80 13.96
CA ASN A 398 10.82 -10.76 15.00
C ASN A 398 10.19 -11.25 16.32
N LYS A 399 9.13 -12.07 16.23
CA LYS A 399 8.48 -12.64 17.41
C LYS A 399 9.37 -13.66 18.12
N LEU A 400 10.09 -14.49 17.35
CA LEU A 400 11.06 -15.45 17.90
C LEU A 400 12.16 -14.78 18.71
N GLU A 401 12.69 -13.65 18.22
CA GLU A 401 13.68 -12.86 18.96
C GLU A 401 13.09 -12.34 20.29
N THR A 402 11.86 -11.84 20.25
CA THR A 402 11.20 -11.31 21.46
C THR A 402 10.90 -12.40 22.49
N LEU A 403 10.49 -13.59 22.05
CA LEU A 403 10.09 -14.69 22.92
C LEU A 403 11.25 -15.33 23.70
N ASN A 404 12.48 -15.20 23.20
CA ASN A 404 13.64 -15.94 23.72
C ASN A 404 14.77 -15.03 24.25
N GLN A 405 14.56 -13.72 24.39
CA GLN A 405 15.54 -12.78 24.98
C GLN A 405 15.49 -12.72 26.53
N PRO A 406 16.64 -12.70 27.23
CA PRO A 406 17.90 -13.40 26.97
C PRO A 406 17.89 -14.73 27.75
N LYS A 407 17.39 -15.81 27.14
CA LYS A 407 17.69 -17.15 27.69
C LYS A 407 19.17 -17.41 27.49
N ASP A 408 19.84 -17.99 28.49
CA ASP A 408 21.29 -18.25 28.50
C ASP A 408 21.71 -19.23 27.39
N ILE A 409 21.81 -18.75 26.14
CA ILE A 409 22.43 -19.47 25.01
C ILE A 409 23.86 -19.88 25.40
N SER A 410 24.51 -19.11 26.28
CA SER A 410 25.80 -19.43 26.90
C SER A 410 25.78 -20.71 27.74
N LYS A 411 24.71 -20.96 28.53
CA LYS A 411 24.54 -22.19 29.32
C LYS A 411 24.37 -23.38 28.39
N LEU A 412 23.53 -23.24 27.37
CA LEU A 412 23.31 -24.25 26.34
C LEU A 412 24.62 -24.63 25.63
N LYS A 413 25.39 -23.62 25.23
CA LYS A 413 26.67 -23.79 24.52
C LYS A 413 27.66 -24.68 25.28
N ASN A 414 27.83 -24.46 26.58
CA ASN A 414 28.75 -25.27 27.40
C ASN A 414 28.31 -26.73 27.48
N GLN A 415 26.99 -26.97 27.49
CA GLN A 415 26.44 -28.31 27.59
C GLN A 415 26.61 -29.11 26.31
N PHE A 416 26.43 -28.47 25.14
CA PHE A 416 26.68 -29.12 23.85
C PHE A 416 28.14 -29.54 23.66
N LEU A 417 29.10 -28.86 24.30
CA LEU A 417 30.52 -29.22 24.22
C LEU A 417 30.88 -30.47 25.03
N ILE A 418 30.18 -30.72 26.13
CA ILE A 418 30.41 -31.90 26.98
C ILE A 418 29.44 -33.04 26.67
N ALA A 419 28.44 -32.81 25.83
CA ALA A 419 27.43 -33.79 25.48
C ALA A 419 28.05 -35.00 24.78
N LYS A 420 27.90 -36.18 25.38
CA LYS A 420 28.34 -37.44 24.76
C LYS A 420 27.42 -37.89 23.64
N GLN A 421 26.15 -37.51 23.71
CA GLN A 421 25.15 -37.80 22.70
C GLN A 421 23.98 -36.81 22.79
N ILE A 422 23.27 -36.64 21.68
CA ILE A 422 22.05 -35.84 21.60
C ILE A 422 20.90 -36.74 21.13
N LEU A 423 19.79 -36.72 21.85
CA LEU A 423 18.59 -37.47 21.48
C LEU A 423 17.44 -36.49 21.27
N ILE A 424 16.82 -36.54 20.09
CA ILE A 424 15.77 -35.61 19.68
C ILE A 424 14.45 -36.37 19.58
N TYR A 425 13.41 -35.79 20.17
CA TYR A 425 12.08 -36.37 20.26
C TYR A 425 11.09 -35.36 19.69
N GLY A 426 10.34 -35.75 18.66
CA GLY A 426 9.34 -34.88 18.04
C GLY A 426 7.94 -35.48 18.13
N SER A 427 6.95 -34.66 18.44
CA SER A 427 5.54 -35.05 18.32
C SER A 427 5.15 -35.35 16.87
N GLU A 428 3.97 -35.93 16.68
CA GLU A 428 3.41 -36.21 15.35
C GLU A 428 3.42 -34.95 14.45
N GLY A 429 3.90 -35.10 13.21
CA GLY A 429 4.13 -33.99 12.27
C GLY A 429 5.51 -33.34 12.30
N MET A 430 6.33 -33.58 13.34
CA MET A 430 7.70 -33.01 13.44
C MET A 430 8.81 -33.94 12.95
N GLU A 431 8.47 -35.14 12.45
CA GLU A 431 9.44 -36.16 12.03
C GLU A 431 10.44 -35.65 11.00
N PHE A 432 9.97 -34.91 10.00
CA PHE A 432 10.85 -34.33 8.99
C PHE A 432 11.83 -33.33 9.62
N VAL A 433 11.35 -32.47 10.52
CA VAL A 433 12.15 -31.43 11.18
C VAL A 433 13.23 -32.05 12.06
N ILE A 434 12.88 -33.03 12.90
CA ILE A 434 13.84 -33.67 13.81
C ILE A 434 14.94 -34.44 13.07
N ASN A 435 14.61 -35.07 11.93
CA ASN A 435 15.60 -35.76 11.10
C ASN A 435 16.55 -34.76 10.41
N GLN A 436 16.03 -33.62 9.94
CA GLN A 436 16.88 -32.56 9.40
C GLN A 436 17.83 -31.98 10.46
N ILE A 437 17.35 -31.79 11.70
CA ILE A 437 18.19 -31.40 12.83
C ILE A 437 19.29 -32.43 13.08
N LYS A 438 18.92 -33.73 13.14
CA LYS A 438 19.87 -34.84 13.34
C LYS A 438 21.01 -34.77 12.33
N TYR A 439 20.70 -34.68 11.03
CA TYR A 439 21.74 -34.63 9.99
C TYR A 439 22.65 -33.42 10.09
N LYS A 440 22.10 -32.24 10.43
CA LYS A 440 22.92 -31.03 10.67
C LYS A 440 23.84 -31.20 11.88
N LEU A 441 23.37 -31.79 12.98
CA LEU A 441 24.19 -32.00 14.18
C LEU A 441 25.27 -33.08 13.98
N MET A 442 25.01 -34.13 13.19
CA MET A 442 26.01 -35.15 12.85
C MET A 442 27.25 -34.56 12.17
N GLN A 443 27.12 -33.44 11.44
CA GLN A 443 28.26 -32.76 10.82
C GLN A 443 29.28 -32.23 11.84
N PHE A 444 28.91 -32.12 13.11
CA PHE A 444 29.77 -31.68 14.19
C PHE A 444 30.45 -32.83 14.94
N GLY A 445 30.29 -34.07 14.47
CA GLY A 445 30.91 -35.25 15.09
C GLY A 445 30.28 -35.68 16.41
N ILE A 446 29.14 -35.10 16.79
CA ILE A 446 28.38 -35.47 17.98
C ILE A 446 27.43 -36.62 17.61
N PRO A 447 27.41 -37.75 18.35
CA PRO A 447 26.41 -38.79 18.16
C PRO A 447 24.99 -38.26 18.38
N VAL A 448 24.15 -38.30 17.34
CA VAL A 448 22.77 -37.80 17.40
C VAL A 448 21.78 -38.80 16.83
N ASP A 449 20.69 -39.03 17.56
CA ASP A 449 19.53 -39.79 17.10
C ASP A 449 18.22 -39.02 17.28
N ALA A 450 17.22 -39.37 16.48
CA ALA A 450 15.91 -38.71 16.45
C ALA A 450 14.78 -39.74 16.39
N PHE A 451 13.72 -39.51 17.16
CA PHE A 451 12.59 -40.44 17.32
C PHE A 451 11.26 -39.68 17.29
N SER A 452 10.31 -40.14 16.47
CA SER A 452 8.97 -39.52 16.30
C SER A 452 7.82 -40.41 16.74
N THR A 453 8.01 -41.73 16.77
CA THR A 453 6.94 -42.67 17.12
C THR A 453 7.05 -43.13 18.57
N LYS A 454 5.92 -43.31 19.25
CA LYS A 454 5.87 -43.75 20.66
C LYS A 454 6.77 -44.97 20.93
N PHE A 455 6.68 -46.00 20.10
CA PHE A 455 7.49 -47.21 20.25
C PHE A 455 9.00 -46.92 20.17
N GLN A 456 9.43 -46.11 19.21
CA GLN A 456 10.83 -45.70 19.10
C GLN A 456 11.28 -44.90 20.32
N MET A 457 10.45 -43.97 20.79
CA MET A 457 10.75 -43.15 21.96
C MET A 457 10.93 -44.00 23.22
N GLU A 458 10.03 -44.96 23.45
CA GLU A 458 10.12 -45.87 24.60
C GLU A 458 11.39 -46.73 24.54
N MET A 459 11.71 -47.29 23.37
CA MET A 459 12.91 -48.12 23.20
C MET A 459 14.20 -47.29 23.36
N SER A 460 14.24 -46.08 22.83
CA SER A 460 15.44 -45.23 22.89
C SER A 460 15.80 -44.75 24.29
N THR A 461 14.87 -44.81 25.26
CA THR A 461 15.18 -44.50 26.67
C THR A 461 16.32 -45.37 27.23
N HIS A 462 16.49 -46.59 26.73
CA HIS A 462 17.57 -47.51 27.12
C HIS A 462 18.94 -47.04 26.62
N LEU A 463 18.98 -46.19 25.59
CA LEU A 463 20.20 -45.61 25.04
C LEU A 463 20.65 -44.36 25.82
N MET A 464 19.79 -43.77 26.66
CA MET A 464 20.10 -42.57 27.43
C MET A 464 21.23 -42.82 28.43
N GLN A 465 22.33 -42.08 28.29
CA GLN A 465 23.47 -42.08 29.19
C GLN A 465 23.47 -40.80 30.06
N PRO A 466 24.15 -40.80 31.23
CA PRO A 466 24.48 -39.57 31.92
C PRO A 466 25.21 -38.58 30.99
N GLU A 467 24.97 -37.28 31.14
CA GLU A 467 25.57 -36.23 30.29
C GLU A 467 25.06 -36.22 28.83
N SER A 468 23.93 -36.86 28.55
CA SER A 468 23.20 -36.70 27.29
C SER A 468 22.46 -35.36 27.25
N ILE A 469 22.26 -34.83 26.05
CA ILE A 469 21.25 -33.78 25.82
C ILE A 469 20.01 -34.42 25.22
N VAL A 470 18.85 -34.12 25.80
CA VAL A 470 17.55 -34.60 25.32
C VAL A 470 16.70 -33.40 24.90
N ILE A 471 16.31 -33.38 23.63
CA ILE A 471 15.50 -32.31 23.04
C ILE A 471 14.09 -32.83 22.77
N GLY A 472 13.09 -32.29 23.45
CA GLY A 472 11.68 -32.58 23.24
C GLY A 472 10.99 -31.45 22.49
N ILE A 473 10.45 -31.75 21.31
CA ILE A 473 9.75 -30.79 20.45
C ILE A 473 8.28 -31.18 20.37
N SER A 474 7.42 -30.32 20.92
CA SER A 474 5.96 -30.44 20.84
C SER A 474 5.35 -29.06 20.72
N ILE A 475 4.69 -28.78 19.61
CA ILE A 475 4.10 -27.46 19.36
C ILE A 475 3.06 -27.14 20.46
N SER A 476 2.21 -28.10 20.82
CA SER A 476 1.20 -27.91 21.86
C SER A 476 1.81 -27.78 23.26
N GLY A 477 2.95 -28.43 23.51
CA GLY A 477 3.55 -28.52 24.84
C GLY A 477 2.90 -29.56 25.77
N PHE A 478 1.88 -30.28 25.30
CA PHE A 478 1.07 -31.22 26.10
C PHE A 478 1.18 -32.68 25.63
N ASP A 479 2.12 -33.01 24.73
CA ASP A 479 2.32 -34.38 24.28
C ASP A 479 2.86 -35.25 25.42
N SER A 480 2.04 -36.18 25.91
CA SER A 480 2.38 -37.06 27.04
C SER A 480 3.63 -37.90 26.79
N ASN A 481 3.90 -38.29 25.55
CA ASN A 481 5.08 -39.10 25.25
C ASN A 481 6.35 -38.26 25.41
N ILE A 482 6.34 -37.03 24.87
CA ILE A 482 7.47 -36.10 25.00
C ILE A 482 7.69 -35.71 26.47
N ILE A 483 6.61 -35.44 27.22
CA ILE A 483 6.69 -35.11 28.65
C ILE A 483 7.36 -36.25 29.43
N ASN A 484 6.90 -37.49 29.23
CA ASN A 484 7.47 -38.66 29.92
C ASN A 484 8.95 -38.88 29.57
N ILE A 485 9.35 -38.60 28.32
CA ILE A 485 10.74 -38.70 27.88
C ILE A 485 11.61 -37.65 28.57
N LEU A 486 11.17 -36.40 28.65
CA LEU A 486 11.91 -35.34 29.32
C LEU A 486 12.08 -35.65 30.82
N GLN A 487 11.02 -36.11 31.49
CA GLN A 487 11.10 -36.54 32.90
C GLN A 487 12.05 -37.74 33.09
N SER A 488 12.01 -38.72 32.18
CA SER A 488 12.94 -39.86 32.23
C SER A 488 14.39 -39.41 32.03
N ALA A 489 14.64 -38.46 31.14
CA ALA A 489 15.96 -37.91 30.90
C ALA A 489 16.51 -37.16 32.13
N GLU A 490 15.67 -36.36 32.78
CA GLU A 490 16.01 -35.65 34.03
C GLU A 490 16.43 -36.65 35.13
N SER A 491 15.68 -37.74 35.31
CA SER A 491 16.02 -38.79 36.30
C SER A 491 17.38 -39.48 36.05
N LYS A 492 17.90 -39.40 34.82
CA LYS A 492 19.19 -39.95 34.40
C LYS A 492 20.30 -38.90 34.35
N ASN A 493 20.07 -37.71 34.90
CA ASN A 493 21.01 -36.60 34.92
C ASN A 493 21.42 -36.12 33.51
N ALA A 494 20.49 -36.26 32.55
CA ALA A 494 20.62 -35.68 31.22
C ALA A 494 19.99 -34.28 31.20
N ILE A 495 20.49 -33.42 30.33
CA ILE A 495 19.99 -32.04 30.21
C ILE A 495 18.83 -32.00 29.24
N THR A 496 17.74 -31.42 29.69
CA THR A 496 16.46 -31.42 28.97
C THR A 496 16.20 -30.07 28.31
N ILE A 497 15.85 -30.11 27.02
CA ILE A 497 15.50 -28.94 26.23
C ILE A 497 14.08 -29.12 25.70
N GLY A 498 13.16 -28.23 26.10
CA GLY A 498 11.78 -28.22 25.62
C GLY A 498 11.57 -27.16 24.53
N VAL A 499 10.92 -27.50 23.42
CA VAL A 499 10.53 -26.54 22.37
C VAL A 499 9.01 -26.61 22.18
N THR A 500 8.32 -25.49 22.42
CA THR A 500 6.84 -25.43 22.42
C THR A 500 6.33 -24.03 22.08
N SER A 501 5.09 -23.91 21.61
CA SER A 501 4.44 -22.61 21.44
C SER A 501 3.71 -22.11 22.70
N GLN A 502 3.60 -22.96 23.73
CA GLN A 502 2.82 -22.67 24.94
C GLN A 502 3.73 -22.45 26.14
N ARG A 503 3.74 -21.22 26.66
CA ARG A 503 4.63 -20.80 27.77
C ARG A 503 4.35 -21.57 29.06
N ASP A 504 3.08 -21.83 29.36
CA ASP A 504 2.63 -22.45 30.62
C ASP A 504 2.30 -23.93 30.39
N SER A 505 3.10 -24.60 29.54
CA SER A 505 2.92 -26.02 29.23
C SER A 505 3.89 -26.89 30.04
N PRO A 506 3.53 -28.16 30.30
CA PRO A 506 4.41 -29.10 31.02
C PRO A 506 5.81 -29.22 30.42
N ILE A 507 5.95 -29.12 29.08
CA ILE A 507 7.26 -29.13 28.42
C ILE A 507 8.06 -27.85 28.68
N SER A 508 7.41 -26.70 28.77
CA SER A 508 8.06 -25.43 29.04
C SER A 508 8.51 -25.32 30.50
N GLU A 509 7.71 -25.85 31.44
CA GLU A 509 7.98 -25.81 32.88
C GLU A 509 8.92 -26.93 33.35
N GLY A 510 8.82 -28.11 32.73
CA GLY A 510 9.55 -29.31 33.14
C GLY A 510 10.90 -29.54 32.47
N ALA A 511 11.33 -28.68 31.54
CA ALA A 511 12.64 -28.78 30.91
C ALA A 511 13.65 -27.79 31.53
N ASP A 512 14.91 -28.21 31.67
CA ASP A 512 16.01 -27.36 32.16
C ASP A 512 16.15 -26.07 31.35
N ILE A 513 15.89 -26.17 30.04
CA ILE A 513 15.92 -25.07 29.09
C ILE A 513 14.69 -25.17 28.19
N SER A 514 13.79 -24.20 28.29
CA SER A 514 12.63 -24.09 27.39
C SER A 514 12.91 -23.06 26.28
N PHE A 515 12.48 -23.32 25.04
CA PHE A 515 12.43 -22.36 23.94
C PHE A 515 11.00 -22.20 23.44
N LEU A 516 10.59 -20.95 23.24
CA LEU A 516 9.24 -20.63 22.80
C LEU A 516 9.23 -20.31 21.31
N ILE A 517 8.34 -20.98 20.58
CA ILE A 517 8.03 -20.67 19.17
C ILE A 517 6.66 -19.97 19.06
N PRO A 518 6.40 -19.18 18.03
CA PRO A 518 5.09 -18.54 17.84
C PRO A 518 3.96 -19.56 17.65
N SER A 519 2.78 -19.29 18.22
CA SER A 519 1.60 -20.10 17.91
C SER A 519 0.94 -19.67 16.59
N SER A 520 0.19 -20.56 15.96
CA SER A 520 -0.58 -20.24 14.75
C SER A 520 -1.60 -19.10 14.98
N ASN A 521 -2.13 -19.00 16.21
CA ASN A 521 -3.12 -18.01 16.60
C ASN A 521 -2.51 -16.63 16.83
N ASP A 522 -1.23 -16.54 17.23
CA ASP A 522 -0.56 -15.26 17.52
C ASP A 522 -0.25 -14.45 16.27
N LEU A 523 -0.33 -15.04 15.08
CA LEU A 523 0.22 -14.48 13.85
C LEU A 523 -0.81 -14.09 12.78
N GLU A 524 -2.13 -14.28 13.02
CA GLU A 524 -3.18 -14.08 11.99
C GLU A 524 -2.76 -14.66 10.62
N ALA A 525 -2.12 -15.84 10.60
CA ALA A 525 -1.36 -16.30 9.44
C ALA A 525 -1.73 -17.73 9.00
N ASP A 526 -2.29 -17.84 7.80
CA ASP A 526 -2.36 -19.08 7.00
C ASP A 526 -0.99 -19.44 6.37
N VAL A 527 0.10 -19.36 7.13
CA VAL A 527 1.42 -19.83 6.62
C VAL A 527 1.59 -21.27 7.07
N CYS A 528 1.59 -22.20 6.12
CA CYS A 528 1.62 -23.64 6.39
C CYS A 528 2.87 -24.11 7.16
N SER A 529 3.98 -23.33 7.15
CA SER A 529 5.29 -23.80 7.63
C SER A 529 5.88 -22.98 8.81
N ILE A 530 5.04 -22.33 9.63
CA ILE A 530 5.50 -21.43 10.70
C ILE A 530 6.38 -22.18 11.71
N HIS A 531 5.95 -23.37 12.12
CA HIS A 531 6.59 -24.13 13.20
C HIS A 531 7.95 -24.69 12.77
N GLU A 532 8.04 -25.19 11.54
CA GLU A 532 9.28 -25.71 10.95
C GLU A 532 10.32 -24.61 10.81
N VAL A 533 9.93 -23.45 10.25
CA VAL A 533 10.84 -22.29 10.12
C VAL A 533 11.31 -21.79 11.47
N SER A 534 10.42 -21.79 12.46
CA SER A 534 10.77 -21.38 13.82
C SER A 534 11.80 -22.30 14.47
N VAL A 535 11.61 -23.62 14.34
CA VAL A 535 12.55 -24.61 14.88
C VAL A 535 13.89 -24.56 14.14
N PHE A 536 13.88 -24.42 12.80
CA PHE A 536 15.13 -24.30 12.04
C PHE A 536 15.90 -23.02 12.36
N TYR A 537 15.21 -21.90 12.56
CA TYR A 537 15.86 -20.65 12.96
C TYR A 537 16.55 -20.78 14.32
N LEU A 538 15.87 -21.38 15.31
CA LEU A 538 16.46 -21.65 16.62
C LEU A 538 17.68 -22.58 16.50
N LEU A 539 17.57 -23.64 15.69
CA LEU A 539 18.69 -24.54 15.42
C LEU A 539 19.89 -23.79 14.84
N ASP A 540 19.68 -22.99 13.80
CA ASP A 540 20.78 -22.28 13.12
C ASP A 540 21.45 -21.26 14.05
N ILE A 541 20.71 -20.64 14.98
CA ILE A 541 21.29 -19.83 16.06
C ILE A 541 22.23 -20.70 16.91
N PHE A 542 21.79 -21.88 17.35
CA PHE A 542 22.61 -22.78 18.16
C PHE A 542 23.86 -23.26 17.41
N LEU A 543 23.70 -23.68 16.15
CA LEU A 543 24.80 -24.17 15.32
C LEU A 543 25.84 -23.08 15.02
N LYS A 544 25.39 -21.85 14.75
CA LYS A 544 26.29 -20.72 14.47
C LYS A 544 27.15 -20.37 15.70
N GLU A 545 26.57 -20.45 16.89
CA GLU A 545 27.32 -20.26 18.13
C GLU A 545 28.31 -21.39 18.43
N PHE A 546 28.03 -22.60 17.92
CA PHE A 546 28.93 -23.75 17.99
C PHE A 546 30.11 -23.63 16.99
N GLN A 547 29.85 -23.25 15.74
CA GLN A 547 30.87 -23.11 14.68
C GLN A 547 31.97 -22.08 15.01
N ARG A 548 31.62 -20.98 15.69
CA ARG A 548 32.56 -19.91 16.07
C ARG A 548 33.74 -20.39 16.96
N LYS A 549 33.71 -21.61 17.51
CA LYS A 549 34.78 -22.16 18.35
C LYS A 549 35.61 -23.27 17.70
N ILE A 550 35.06 -24.10 16.80
CA ILE A 550 35.88 -25.07 16.04
C ILE A 550 36.97 -24.34 15.24
N GLN A 551 36.67 -23.14 14.71
CA GLN A 551 37.68 -22.29 14.08
C GLN A 551 38.71 -21.66 15.04
N LYS A 552 38.46 -21.63 16.35
CA LYS A 552 39.42 -21.15 17.37
C LYS A 552 40.31 -22.25 17.96
N GLU A 553 39.95 -23.52 17.78
CA GLU A 553 40.77 -24.67 18.20
C GLU A 553 41.63 -25.23 17.04
N VAL A 554 41.45 -24.70 15.81
CA VAL A 554 42.19 -25.07 14.58
C VAL A 554 43.16 -23.96 14.12
N ILE A 555 43.30 -22.85 14.86
CA ILE A 555 44.28 -21.78 14.60
C ILE A 555 45.31 -21.73 15.72
#